data_AF-A0A7Z7QMY9-F1
#
_entry.id   AF-A0A7Z7QMY9-F1
#
_cell.length_a   1.000
_cell.length_b   1.000
_cell.length_c   1.000
_cell.angle_alpha   90.00
_cell.angle_beta   90.00
_cell.angle_gamma   90.00
#
_symmetry.space_group_name_H-M   'P 1'
#
loop_
_entity.id
_entity.type
_entity.pdbx_description
1 polymer ?
#
loop_
_entity_poly.entity_id
_entity_poly.type
_entity_poly.pdbx_seq_one_letter_code
_entity_poly.pdbx_strand_id
1 'polypeptide(L)'
;MNQPYRLLSIYTDLILGREVNKVYVANEWGVSCRTIQRDIAHIRNYMHESEEWHILDNPVIYDHETDSYYLNNDITENRNYYFDHAIKMIMKNKND
;
A
#
# COMPACT_ATOMS: atom_id res chain seq x y z
N MET A 1 0.52 -19.72 -7.80
CA MET A 1 1.13 -19.06 -6.61
C MET A 1 0.15 -19.02 -5.43
N ASN A 2 0.56 -19.20 -4.17
CA ASN A 2 -0.35 -19.13 -3.00
C ASN A 2 -0.60 -17.68 -2.52
N GLN A 3 -1.65 -17.46 -1.73
CA GLN A 3 -2.04 -16.10 -1.33
C GLN A 3 -1.03 -15.38 -0.43
N PRO A 4 -0.48 -16.00 0.63
CA PRO A 4 0.49 -15.32 1.49
C PRO A 4 1.71 -14.79 0.73
N TYR A 5 2.26 -15.58 -0.20
CA TYR A 5 3.39 -15.14 -1.02
C TYR A 5 3.01 -13.95 -1.90
N ARG A 6 1.85 -13.99 -2.58
CA ARG A 6 1.40 -12.88 -3.43
C ARG A 6 1.22 -11.58 -2.65
N LEU A 7 0.61 -11.65 -1.46
CA LEU A 7 0.44 -10.46 -0.60
C LEU A 7 1.78 -9.84 -0.23
N LEU A 8 2.75 -10.66 0.21
CA LEU A 8 4.08 -10.18 0.60
C LEU A 8 4.87 -9.64 -0.60
N SER A 9 4.81 -10.29 -1.76
CA SER A 9 5.47 -9.81 -2.98
C SER A 9 4.91 -8.47 -3.44
N ILE A 10 3.57 -8.35 -3.57
CA ILE A 10 2.92 -7.11 -3.98
C ILE A 10 3.24 -5.99 -2.98
N TYR A 11 3.12 -6.24 -1.67
CA TYR A 11 3.45 -5.26 -0.64
C TYR A 11 4.90 -4.79 -0.74
N THR A 12 5.84 -5.74 -0.92
CA THR A 12 7.28 -5.45 -1.07
C THR A 12 7.56 -4.59 -2.29
N ASP A 13 6.90 -4.88 -3.43
CA ASP A 13 7.03 -4.06 -4.64
C ASP A 13 6.55 -2.63 -4.38
N LEU A 14 5.37 -2.46 -3.78
CA LEU A 14 4.79 -1.15 -3.48
C LEU A 14 5.69 -0.31 -2.56
N ILE A 15 6.16 -0.86 -1.43
CA ILE A 15 7.00 -0.09 -0.49
C ILE A 15 8.39 0.24 -1.03
N LEU A 16 8.86 -0.51 -2.03
CA LEU A 16 10.10 -0.22 -2.75
C LEU A 16 9.87 0.75 -3.93
N GLY A 17 8.66 1.30 -4.06
CA GLY A 17 8.30 2.25 -5.11
C GLY A 17 8.14 1.62 -6.49
N ARG A 18 8.00 0.30 -6.58
CA ARG A 18 7.76 -0.41 -7.84
C ARG A 18 6.28 -0.43 -8.17
N GLU A 19 5.99 -0.35 -9.47
CA GLU A 19 4.65 -0.55 -9.99
C GLU A 19 4.31 -2.04 -10.12
N VAL A 20 3.04 -2.36 -9.86
CA VAL A 20 2.49 -3.71 -9.97
C VAL A 20 1.46 -3.73 -11.09
N ASN A 21 1.89 -4.11 -12.29
CA ASN A 21 0.98 -4.32 -13.42
C ASN A 21 0.15 -5.60 -13.20
N LYS A 22 -1.18 -5.45 -13.06
CA LYS A 22 -2.04 -6.57 -12.66
C LYS A 22 -2.14 -7.67 -13.71
N VAL A 23 -2.00 -7.32 -14.99
CA VAL A 23 -2.09 -8.27 -16.12
C VAL A 23 -0.82 -9.10 -16.20
N TYR A 24 0.33 -8.44 -16.17
CA TYR A 24 1.64 -9.08 -16.15
C TYR A 24 1.77 -10.04 -14.97
N VAL A 25 1.51 -9.55 -13.75
CA VAL A 25 1.65 -10.34 -12.52
C VAL A 25 0.64 -11.50 -12.48
N ALA A 26 -0.59 -11.30 -12.97
CA ALA A 26 -1.57 -12.38 -13.08
C ALA A 26 -1.09 -13.51 -14.01
N ASN A 27 -0.54 -13.15 -15.17
CA ASN A 27 0.02 -14.11 -16.13
C ASN A 27 1.22 -14.86 -15.54
N GLU A 28 2.19 -14.14 -14.97
CA GLU A 28 3.39 -14.72 -14.35
C GLU A 28 3.06 -15.72 -13.23
N TRP A 29 2.02 -15.44 -12.45
CA TRP A 29 1.66 -16.27 -11.30
C TRP A 29 0.58 -17.33 -11.59
N GLY A 30 0.04 -17.35 -12.81
CA GLY A 30 -1.02 -18.24 -13.23
C GLY A 30 -2.32 -18.04 -12.45
N VAL A 31 -2.69 -16.78 -12.18
CA VAL A 31 -3.93 -16.40 -11.48
C VAL A 31 -4.72 -15.39 -12.30
N SER A 32 -5.95 -15.06 -11.90
CA SER A 32 -6.73 -14.02 -12.58
C SER A 32 -6.34 -12.61 -12.14
N CYS A 33 -6.53 -11.62 -13.01
CA CYS A 33 -6.43 -10.21 -12.63
C CYS A 33 -7.31 -9.87 -11.42
N ARG A 34 -8.49 -10.51 -11.29
CA ARG A 34 -9.38 -10.34 -10.14
C ARG A 34 -8.78 -10.84 -8.83
N THR A 35 -7.96 -11.90 -8.87
CA THR A 35 -7.19 -12.34 -7.70
C THR A 35 -6.17 -11.28 -7.28
N ILE A 36 -5.44 -10.67 -8.22
CA ILE A 36 -4.49 -9.60 -7.94
C ILE A 36 -5.18 -8.38 -7.34
N GLN A 37 -6.32 -7.97 -7.92
CA GLN A 37 -7.14 -6.86 -7.39
C GLN A 37 -7.59 -7.11 -5.96
N ARG A 38 -8.02 -8.34 -5.64
CA ARG A 38 -8.43 -8.72 -4.27
C ARG A 38 -7.24 -8.71 -3.31
N ASP A 39 -6.09 -9.23 -3.74
CA ASP A 39 -4.87 -9.21 -2.92
C ASP A 39 -4.43 -7.76 -2.62
N ILE A 40 -4.53 -6.85 -3.60
CA ILE A 40 -4.26 -5.42 -3.40
C ILE A 40 -5.30 -4.77 -2.48
N ALA A 41 -6.57 -5.17 -2.55
CA ALA A 41 -7.59 -4.70 -1.61
C ALA A 41 -7.27 -5.11 -0.17
N HIS A 42 -6.78 -6.33 0.05
CA HIS A 42 -6.31 -6.77 1.38
C HIS A 42 -5.12 -5.91 1.87
N ILE A 43 -4.18 -5.57 0.99
CA ILE A 43 -3.05 -4.70 1.32
C ILE A 43 -3.53 -3.29 1.66
N ARG A 44 -4.47 -2.72 0.90
CA ARG A 44 -5.07 -1.41 1.22
C ARG A 44 -5.76 -1.41 2.58
N ASN A 45 -6.51 -2.47 2.91
CA ASN A 45 -7.15 -2.58 4.22
C ASN A 45 -6.11 -2.65 5.34
N TYR A 46 -5.06 -3.44 5.17
CA TYR A 46 -3.95 -3.49 6.12
C TYR A 46 -3.29 -2.13 6.32
N MET A 47 -2.99 -1.40 5.23
CA MET A 47 -2.42 -0.05 5.30
C MET A 47 -3.39 0.91 6.01
N HIS A 48 -4.69 0.88 5.70
CA HIS A 48 -5.66 1.75 6.37
C HIS A 48 -5.79 1.48 7.88
N GLU A 49 -5.60 0.23 8.31
CA GLU A 49 -5.65 -0.19 9.72
C GLU A 49 -4.33 0.03 10.48
N SER A 50 -3.23 0.28 9.78
CA SER A 50 -1.88 0.42 10.35
C SER A 50 -1.59 1.87 10.74
N GLU A 51 -1.06 2.07 11.96
CA GLU A 51 -0.71 3.40 12.48
C GLU A 51 0.30 4.11 11.57
N GLU A 52 1.20 3.34 10.95
CA GLU A 52 2.27 3.80 10.07
C GLU A 52 1.77 4.42 8.74
N TRP A 53 0.57 4.07 8.30
CA TRP A 53 0.02 4.45 6.99
C TRP A 53 -1.15 5.45 7.10
N HIS A 54 -1.64 5.77 8.30
CA HIS A 54 -2.71 6.76 8.52
C HIS A 54 -2.45 8.16 7.93
N ILE A 55 -1.20 8.44 7.59
CA ILE A 55 -0.72 9.62 6.88
C ILE A 55 -1.24 9.76 5.44
N LEU A 56 -1.73 8.67 4.83
CA LEU A 56 -2.20 8.63 3.45
C LEU A 56 -3.64 8.10 3.39
N ASP A 57 -4.58 8.93 2.94
CA ASP A 57 -5.99 8.52 2.76
C ASP A 57 -6.14 7.42 1.70
N ASN A 58 -5.25 7.41 0.70
CA ASN A 58 -5.22 6.39 -0.35
C ASN A 58 -3.76 6.02 -0.66
N PRO A 59 -3.18 5.06 0.08
CA PRO A 59 -1.76 4.73 -0.02
C PRO A 59 -1.39 3.96 -1.30
N VAL A 60 -2.35 3.35 -1.99
CA VAL A 60 -2.10 2.60 -3.23
C VAL A 60 -3.01 3.12 -4.33
N ILE A 61 -2.45 3.74 -5.35
CA ILE A 61 -3.19 4.28 -6.50
C ILE A 61 -3.24 3.23 -7.61
N TYR A 62 -4.30 3.29 -8.42
CA TYR A 62 -4.45 2.49 -9.63
C TYR A 62 -4.35 3.39 -10.85
N ASP A 63 -3.46 3.05 -11.77
CA ASP A 63 -3.33 3.66 -13.09
C ASP A 63 -4.11 2.84 -14.13
N HIS A 64 -5.09 3.49 -14.76
CA HIS A 64 -5.92 2.89 -15.78
C HIS A 64 -5.22 2.76 -17.14
N GLU A 65 -4.21 3.60 -17.43
CA GLU A 65 -3.50 3.57 -18.70
C GLU A 65 -2.55 2.37 -18.77
N THR A 66 -1.87 2.10 -17.66
CA THR A 66 -0.88 1.04 -17.56
C THR A 66 -1.41 -0.24 -16.91
N ASP A 67 -2.64 -0.25 -16.40
CA ASP A 67 -3.18 -1.37 -15.61
C ASP A 67 -2.34 -1.71 -14.36
N SER A 68 -1.63 -0.71 -13.84
CA SER A 68 -0.68 -0.84 -12.72
C SER A 68 -1.17 -0.24 -11.42
N TYR A 69 -0.61 -0.74 -10.32
CA TYR A 69 -0.78 -0.18 -8.98
C TYR A 69 0.55 0.32 -8.45
N TYR A 70 0.55 1.46 -7.77
CA TYR A 70 1.75 2.04 -7.20
C TYR A 70 1.45 2.71 -5.86
N LEU A 71 2.49 2.89 -5.05
CA LEU A 71 2.36 3.57 -3.77
C LEU A 71 2.20 5.08 -4.01
N ASN A 72 1.25 5.69 -3.31
CA ASN A 72 1.05 7.14 -3.38
C ASN A 72 2.27 7.86 -2.80
N ASN A 73 2.92 8.69 -3.63
CA ASN A 73 4.09 9.47 -3.27
C ASN A 73 3.77 10.92 -2.84
N ASP A 74 2.48 11.27 -2.67
CA ASP A 74 2.01 12.59 -2.17
C ASP A 74 2.34 12.85 -0.68
N ILE A 75 3.29 12.10 -0.14
CA ILE A 75 3.97 12.27 1.15
C ILE A 75 4.47 13.73 1.32
N THR A 76 4.65 14.48 0.22
CA THR A 76 5.11 15.87 0.24
C THR A 76 4.05 16.92 0.60
N GLU A 77 2.75 16.65 0.40
CA GLU A 77 1.71 17.68 0.58
C GLU A 77 1.09 17.72 1.98
N ASN A 78 1.15 16.62 2.75
CA ASN A 78 0.45 16.54 4.04
C ASN A 78 1.36 16.78 5.27
N ARG A 79 2.39 17.62 5.14
CA ARG A 79 3.39 17.93 6.20
C ARG A 79 2.80 18.23 7.59
N ASN A 80 1.64 18.88 7.63
CA ASN A 80 0.97 19.21 8.89
C ASN A 80 0.42 17.97 9.60
N TYR A 81 -0.14 17.02 8.85
CA TYR A 81 -0.60 15.74 9.40
C TYR A 81 0.57 14.90 9.92
N TYR A 82 1.70 14.86 9.19
CA TYR A 82 2.93 14.19 9.64
C TYR A 82 3.44 14.75 10.97
N PHE A 83 3.41 16.07 11.13
CA PHE A 83 3.81 16.72 12.37
C PHE A 83 2.87 16.35 13.51
N ASP A 84 1.55 16.45 13.30
CA ASP A 84 0.56 16.13 14.33
C ASP A 84 0.59 14.65 14.75
N HIS A 85 0.78 13.73 13.80
CA HIS A 85 0.89 12.30 14.08
C HIS A 85 2.19 11.99 14.85
N ALA A 86 3.33 12.54 14.43
CA ALA A 86 4.59 12.37 15.15
C ALA A 86 4.49 12.90 16.59
N ILE A 87 3.85 14.05 16.80
CA ILE A 87 3.60 14.61 18.13
C ILE A 87 2.71 13.68 18.97
N LYS A 88 1.63 13.13 18.40
CA LYS A 88 0.78 12.14 19.09
C LYS A 88 1.56 10.90 19.51
N MET A 89 2.41 10.36 18.64
CA MET A 89 3.25 9.20 18.94
C MET A 89 4.26 9.49 20.07
N ILE A 90 4.90 10.67 20.04
CA ILE A 90 5.80 11.12 21.10
C ILE A 90 5.07 11.33 22.44
N MET A 91 3.82 11.81 22.39
CA MET A 91 3.00 12.03 23.59
C MET A 91 2.47 10.72 24.19
N LYS A 92 2.15 9.72 23.36
CA LYS A 92 1.68 8.38 23.79
C LYS A 92 2.79 7.65 24.57
N ASN A 93 4.03 7.68 24.08
CA ASN A 93 5.19 7.04 24.72
C ASN A 93 5.69 7.71 26.00
N LYS A 94 5.16 8.87 26.40
CA LYS A 94 5.53 9.55 27.66
C LYS A 94 4.63 9.20 28.84
N ASN A 95 3.54 8.49 28.61
CA ASN A 95 2.54 8.16 29.63
C ASN A 95 2.54 6.68 30.04
N ASP A 96 3.51 5.89 29.53
CA ASP A 96 3.83 4.52 29.95
C ASP A 96 5.17 4.51 30.72
#